data_AF-A0A183EIM4-F1
#
_entry.id   AF-A0A183EIM4-F1
#
_cell.length_a   1.000
_cell.length_b   1.000
_cell.length_c   1.000
_cell.angle_alpha   90.00
_cell.angle_beta   90.00
_cell.angle_gamma   90.00
#
_symmetry.space_group_name_H-M   'P 1'
#
loop_
_entity.id
_entity.type
_entity.pdbx_description
1 polymer ?
#
loop_
_entity_poly.entity_id
_entity_poly.type
_entity_poly.pdbx_seq_one_letter_code
_entity_poly.pdbx_strand_id
1 'polypeptide(L)' 'MSDYDHLAEQLRHPDNPIVFMEMTAGGAPIGTIKMELFADVCPKTAENFR' A
#
# COMPACT_ATOMS: atom_id res chain seq x y z
N MET A 1 -4.19 15.44 10.37
CA MET A 1 -3.18 14.54 9.78
C MET A 1 -3.95 13.61 8.87
N SER A 2 -3.50 13.46 7.63
CA SER A 2 -4.21 12.60 6.66
C SER A 2 -3.98 11.12 7.01
N ASP A 3 -4.88 10.25 6.55
CA ASP A 3 -4.69 8.80 6.64
C ASP A 3 -3.35 8.35 6.07
N TYR A 4 -2.82 9.08 5.07
CA TYR A 4 -1.54 8.80 4.45
C TYR A 4 -0.37 9.07 5.41
N ASP A 5 -0.41 10.18 6.14
CA ASP A 5 0.64 10.59 7.08
C ASP A 5 0.81 9.54 8.19
N HIS A 6 -0.29 9.02 8.73
CA HIS A 6 -0.27 7.96 9.75
C HIS A 6 0.32 6.64 9.24
N LEU A 7 0.13 6.32 7.96
CA LEU A 7 0.70 5.11 7.35
C LEU A 7 2.19 5.28 7.09
N ALA A 8 2.60 6.47 6.64
CA ALA A 8 4.00 6.80 6.39
C ALA A 8 4.86 6.67 7.67
N GLU A 9 4.31 7.01 8.83
CA GLU A 9 4.97 6.84 10.14
C GLU A 9 5.22 5.38 10.52
N GLN A 10 4.46 4.44 9.96
CA GLN A 10 4.52 3.01 10.28
C GLN A 10 5.37 2.21 9.29
N LEU A 11 5.87 2.83 8.23
CA LEU A 11 6.63 2.13 7.19
C LEU A 11 7.93 1.58 7.74
N ARG A 12 8.33 0.44 7.19
CA ARG A 12 9.65 -0.12 7.46
C ARG A 12 10.75 0.75 6.84
N HIS A 13 10.51 1.30 5.65
CA HIS A 13 11.44 2.19 4.97
C HIS A 13 10.69 3.44 4.47
N PRO A 14 11.22 4.65 4.70
CA PRO A 14 10.50 5.90 4.38
C PRO A 14 10.17 6.06 2.89
N ASP A 15 10.98 5.45 2.02
CA ASP A 15 10.80 5.51 0.56
C ASP A 15 9.97 4.35 -0.01
N ASN A 16 9.48 3.42 0.83
CA ASN A 16 8.66 2.32 0.34
C ASN A 16 7.28 2.81 -0.11
N PRO A 17 6.81 2.41 -1.31
CA PRO A 17 5.49 2.81 -1.78
C PRO A 17 4.35 2.24 -0.91
N ILE A 18 3.32 3.05 -0.69
CA ILE A 18 2.03 2.61 -0.15
C ILE A 18 1.05 2.53 -1.30
N VAL A 19 0.38 1.38 -1.46
CA VAL A 19 -0.65 1.17 -2.47
C VAL A 19 -1.99 0.80 -1.83
N PHE A 20 -3.06 1.08 -2.57
CA PHE A 20 -4.44 0.92 -2.13
C PHE A 20 -5.17 0.00 -3.09
N MET A 21 -5.82 -1.04 -2.56
CA MET A 21 -6.59 -1.99 -3.35
C MET A 21 -8.05 -1.98 -2.87
N GLU A 22 -8.94 -1.48 -3.70
CA GLU A 22 -10.38 -1.55 -3.44
C GLU A 22 -10.90 -2.96 -3.72
N MET A 23 -11.66 -3.50 -2.79
CA MET A 23 -12.18 -4.86 -2.85
C MET A 23 -13.70 -4.87 -2.97
N THR A 24 -14.20 -5.75 -3.84
CA THR A 24 -15.63 -6.06 -3.98
C THR A 24 -15.85 -7.56 -3.85
N ALA A 25 -16.96 -7.97 -3.23
CA ALA A 25 -17.40 -9.36 -3.14
C ALA A 25 -18.88 -9.44 -3.47
N GLY A 26 -19.26 -10.31 -4.41
CA GLY A 26 -20.64 -10.42 -4.89
C GLY A 26 -21.19 -9.11 -5.49
N GLY A 27 -20.32 -8.25 -6.02
CA GLY A 27 -20.69 -6.94 -6.56
C GLY A 27 -20.86 -5.83 -5.51
N ALA A 28 -20.69 -6.11 -4.23
CA ALA A 28 -20.72 -5.11 -3.15
C ALA A 28 -19.29 -4.71 -2.72
N PRO A 29 -19.00 -3.42 -2.50
CA PRO A 29 -17.72 -2.98 -1.96
C PRO A 29 -17.58 -3.44 -0.51
N ILE A 30 -16.45 -4.08 -0.19
CA ILE A 30 -16.15 -4.59 1.16
C ILE A 30 -15.07 -3.80 1.88
N GLY A 31 -14.38 -2.90 1.18
CA GLY A 31 -13.40 -2.00 1.75
C GLY A 31 -12.15 -1.86 0.90
N THR A 32 -11.10 -1.29 1.49
CA THR A 32 -9.83 -1.02 0.83
C THR A 32 -8.69 -1.60 1.66
N ILE A 33 -7.85 -2.42 1.04
CA ILE A 33 -6.59 -2.87 1.62
C ILE A 33 -5.54 -1.78 1.38
N LYS A 34 -4.83 -1.39 2.43
CA LYS A 34 -3.69 -0.48 2.38
C LYS A 34 -2.44 -1.31 2.65
N MET A 35 -1.43 -1.24 1.78
CA MET A 35 -0.24 -2.10 1.89
C MET A 35 1.04 -1.38 1.50
N GLU A 36 2.11 -1.65 2.24
CA GLU A 36 3.48 -1.23 1.93
C GLU A 36 4.13 -2.23 0.96
N LEU A 37 4.78 -1.74 -0.09
CA LEU A 37 5.63 -2.54 -0.96
C LEU A 37 7.08 -2.37 -0.54
N PHE A 38 7.78 -3.48 -0.27
CA PHE A 38 9.19 -3.47 0.15
C PHE A 38 10.13 -3.25 -1.03
N ALA A 39 10.15 -2.02 -1.57
CA ALA A 39 11.03 -1.61 -2.65
C ALA A 39 12.51 -1.59 -2.23
N ASP A 40 12.78 -1.38 -0.93
CA ASP A 40 14.11 -1.51 -0.33
C ASP A 40 14.71 -2.92 -0.48
N VAL A 41 13.86 -3.96 -0.49
CA VAL A 41 14.30 -5.36 -0.62
C VAL A 41 14.15 -5.88 -2.06
N CYS A 42 12.99 -5.62 -2.69
CA CYS A 42 12.60 -6.18 -3.98
C CYS A 42 12.17 -5.06 -4.96
N PRO A 43 13.09 -4.18 -5.39
CA PRO A 43 12.74 -2.94 -6.11
C PRO A 43 12.00 -3.20 -7.42
N LYS A 44 12.42 -4.21 -8.20
CA LYS A 44 11.79 -4.54 -9.49
C LYS A 44 10.37 -5.10 -9.32
N THR A 45 10.13 -5.86 -8.26
CA THR A 45 8.80 -6.44 -7.99
C THR A 45 7.86 -5.37 -7.45
N ALA A 46 8.35 -4.51 -6.56
CA ALA A 46 7.59 -3.37 -6.05
C ALA A 46 7.17 -2.44 -7.20
N GLU A 47 8.07 -2.10 -8.12
CA GLU A 47 7.76 -1.24 -9.26
C GLU A 47 6.77 -1.88 -10.23
N ASN A 48 6.84 -3.19 -10.47
CA ASN A 48 5.86 -3.88 -11.30
C ASN A 48 4.43 -3.86 -10.73
N PHE A 49 4.28 -3.73 -9.41
CA PHE A 49 2.98 -3.80 -8.73
C PHE A 49 2.39 -2.43 -8.40
N ARG A 50 3.25 -1.40 -8.29
CA ARG A 50 2.93 -0.06 -7.81
C ARG A 50 1.78 0.63 -8.57
#